data_AF-A0A956EW87-F1
#
_entry.id   AF-A0A956EW87-F1
#
_cell.length_a   1.000
_cell.length_b   1.000
_cell.length_c   1.000
_cell.angle_alpha   90.00
_cell.angle_beta   90.00
_cell.angle_gamma   90.00
#
_symmetry.space_group_name_H-M   'P 1'
#
loop_
_entity.id
_entity.type
_entity.pdbx_description
1 polymer ?
#
loop_
_entity_poly.entity_id
_entity_poly.type
_entity_poly.pdbx_seq_one_letter_code
_entity_poly.pdbx_strand_id
1 'polypeptide(L)'
;MNTLEALRKVYAHRRWIVASDNLVSAGRLCEVLRELGAEQVMAIGASRGTGPLTSEGVIQLSLGALPAESMMGGIRETEALIDALPAPAVTRVEAFDPDSSAGVIRAFFSSGKPVAGRPCYGARRPE
;
A
#
# COMPACT_ATOMS: atom_id res chain seq x y z
N MET A 1 -2.41 15.49 24.79
CA MET A 1 -2.71 14.93 23.47
C MET A 1 -2.57 13.43 23.58
N ASN A 2 -3.66 12.68 23.44
CA ASN A 2 -3.57 11.21 23.50
C ASN A 2 -2.98 10.68 22.17
N THR A 3 -2.46 9.45 22.18
CA THR A 3 -1.81 8.84 21.01
C THR A 3 -2.71 8.83 19.77
N LEU A 4 -4.01 8.62 19.95
CA LEU A 4 -4.97 8.57 18.84
C LEU A 4 -5.16 9.94 18.16
N GLU A 5 -5.24 11.03 18.94
CA GLU A 5 -5.27 12.39 18.40
C GLU A 5 -4.00 12.74 17.62
N ALA A 6 -2.84 12.30 18.11
CA ALA A 6 -1.57 12.49 17.42
C ALA A 6 -1.55 11.76 16.07
N LEU A 7 -2.05 10.52 16.02
CA LEU A 7 -2.16 9.75 14.77
C LEU A 7 -3.13 10.40 13.78
N ARG A 8 -4.30 10.86 14.24
CA ARG A 8 -5.27 11.53 13.37
C ARG A 8 -4.69 12.78 12.70
N LYS A 9 -3.86 13.56 13.40
CA LYS A 9 -3.17 14.72 12.79
C LYS A 9 -2.25 14.35 11.62
N VAL A 10 -1.74 13.12 11.60
CA VAL A 10 -0.83 12.63 10.55
C VAL A 10 -1.59 11.97 9.41
N TYR A 11 -2.59 11.14 9.72
CA TYR A 11 -3.23 10.27 8.74
C TYR A 11 -4.57 10.79 8.20
N ALA A 12 -5.25 11.71 8.89
CA ALA A 12 -6.56 12.20 8.47
C ALA A 12 -6.50 13.15 7.27
N HIS A 13 -7.63 13.28 6.55
CA HIS A 13 -7.83 14.24 5.46
C HIS A 13 -6.81 14.14 4.32
N ARG A 14 -6.26 12.94 4.12
CA ARG A 14 -5.32 12.62 3.05
C ARG A 14 -5.68 11.27 2.43
N ARG A 15 -5.35 11.10 1.14
CA ARG A 15 -5.38 9.81 0.46
C ARG A 15 -4.17 8.96 0.87
N TRP A 16 -4.39 7.67 1.05
CA TRP A 16 -3.32 6.73 1.39
C TRP A 16 -3.36 5.49 0.51
N ILE A 17 -2.18 5.01 0.16
CA ILE A 17 -1.97 3.72 -0.48
C ILE A 17 -1.24 2.83 0.52
N VAL A 18 -1.71 1.60 0.71
CA VAL A 18 -0.94 0.55 1.39
C VAL A 18 -0.53 -0.46 0.33
N ALA A 19 0.78 -0.62 0.11
CA ALA A 19 1.31 -1.55 -0.89
C ALA A 19 2.18 -2.62 -0.23
N SER A 20 1.68 -3.86 -0.22
CA SER A 20 2.33 -5.00 0.45
C SER A 20 2.33 -6.27 -0.41
N ASP A 21 2.95 -7.31 0.13
CA ASP A 21 3.02 -8.66 -0.43
C ASP A 21 1.66 -9.32 -0.61
N ASN A 22 0.69 -9.03 0.27
CA ASN A 22 -0.63 -9.64 0.21
C ASN A 22 -1.76 -8.62 0.37
N LEU A 23 -2.74 -8.68 -0.53
CA LEU A 23 -3.85 -7.73 -0.64
C LEU A 23 -4.72 -7.71 0.63
N VAL A 24 -4.91 -8.86 1.27
CA VAL A 24 -5.67 -8.97 2.53
C VAL A 24 -5.07 -8.10 3.64
N SER A 25 -3.75 -8.16 3.87
CA SER A 25 -3.09 -7.34 4.89
C SER A 25 -3.11 -5.85 4.54
N ALA A 26 -2.87 -5.52 3.26
CA ALA A 26 -2.95 -4.13 2.78
C ALA A 26 -4.34 -3.55 3.01
N GLY A 27 -5.39 -4.32 2.69
CA GLY A 27 -6.78 -3.95 2.94
C GLY A 27 -7.03 -3.66 4.42
N ARG A 28 -6.55 -4.53 5.31
CA ARG A 28 -6.79 -4.35 6.76
C ARG A 28 -6.11 -3.09 7.31
N LEU A 29 -4.92 -2.75 6.83
CA LEU A 29 -4.26 -1.49 7.18
C LEU A 29 -5.01 -0.28 6.60
N CYS A 30 -5.58 -0.39 5.39
CA CYS A 30 -6.46 0.64 4.84
C CYS A 30 -7.69 0.90 5.72
N GLU A 31 -8.28 -0.13 6.33
CA GLU A 31 -9.40 0.06 7.28
C GLU A 31 -8.96 0.84 8.52
N VAL A 32 -7.77 0.55 9.07
CA VAL A 32 -7.20 1.34 10.18
C VAL A 32 -6.99 2.80 9.79
N LEU A 33 -6.47 3.07 8.59
CA LEU A 33 -6.28 4.45 8.10
C LEU A 33 -7.62 5.19 7.96
N ARG A 34 -8.69 4.50 7.53
CA ARG A 34 -10.05 5.07 7.47
C ARG A 34 -10.58 5.40 8.86
N GLU A 35 -10.39 4.53 9.85
CA GLU A 35 -10.76 4.81 11.25
C GLU A 35 -9.99 6.00 11.84
N LEU A 36 -8.79 6.28 11.31
CA LEU A 36 -7.99 7.46 11.62
C LEU A 36 -8.39 8.71 10.82
N GLY A 37 -9.37 8.62 9.91
CA GLY A 37 -9.92 9.76 9.17
C GLY A 37 -9.28 10.01 7.80
N ALA A 38 -8.57 9.04 7.22
CA ALA A 38 -8.11 9.12 5.83
C ALA A 38 -9.28 9.41 4.88
N GLU A 39 -9.05 10.26 3.86
CA GLU A 39 -10.09 10.68 2.92
C GLU A 39 -10.50 9.52 2.01
N GLN A 40 -9.51 8.86 1.41
CA GLN A 40 -9.68 7.64 0.62
C GLN A 40 -8.46 6.74 0.79
N VAL A 41 -8.66 5.44 0.58
CA VAL A 41 -7.62 4.44 0.75
C VAL A 41 -7.61 3.43 -0.39
N MET A 42 -6.41 3.03 -0.81
CA MET A 42 -6.19 1.98 -1.79
C MET A 42 -5.23 0.93 -1.22
N ALA A 43 -5.61 -0.34 -1.35
CA ALA A 43 -4.78 -1.49 -1.05
C ALA A 43 -4.19 -2.08 -2.33
N ILE A 44 -2.87 -2.20 -2.40
CA ILE A 44 -2.16 -2.90 -3.47
C ILE A 44 -1.51 -4.13 -2.88
N GLY A 45 -1.79 -5.29 -3.46
CA GLY A 45 -1.20 -6.57 -3.06
C GLY A 45 -0.54 -7.26 -4.24
N ALA A 46 0.71 -7.70 -4.09
CA ALA A 46 1.34 -8.53 -5.11
C ALA A 46 0.58 -9.87 -5.26
N SER A 47 0.31 -10.52 -4.14
CA SER A 47 -0.56 -11.70 -4.04
C SER A 47 -1.89 -11.36 -3.36
N ARG A 48 -2.85 -12.30 -3.37
CA ARG A 48 -4.14 -12.12 -2.69
C ARG A 48 -4.01 -12.24 -1.16
N GLY A 49 -3.31 -13.27 -0.67
CA GLY A 49 -3.33 -13.66 0.75
C GLY A 49 -4.52 -14.57 1.13
N THR A 50 -4.46 -15.13 2.33
CA THR A 50 -5.45 -16.09 2.86
C THR A 50 -6.30 -15.43 3.94
N GLY A 51 -7.39 -14.78 3.54
CA GLY A 51 -8.32 -14.14 4.46
C GLY A 51 -9.44 -13.42 3.70
N PRO A 52 -10.44 -12.89 4.43
CA PRO A 52 -11.48 -12.08 3.81
C PRO A 52 -10.85 -10.80 3.24
N LEU A 53 -11.33 -10.40 2.06
CA LEU A 53 -11.05 -9.05 1.57
C LEU A 53 -11.84 -8.04 2.40
N THR A 54 -11.28 -6.84 2.52
CA THR A 54 -11.89 -5.75 3.27
C THR A 54 -13.12 -5.17 2.61
N SER A 55 -13.84 -4.33 3.35
CA SER A 55 -15.08 -3.68 2.91
C SER A 55 -14.96 -2.93 1.57
N GLU A 56 -16.10 -2.72 0.90
CA GLU A 56 -16.20 -1.99 -0.39
C GLU A 56 -15.61 -0.57 -0.36
N GLY A 57 -15.48 0.03 0.84
CA GLY A 57 -14.85 1.34 1.00
C GLY A 57 -13.32 1.33 0.89
N VAL A 58 -12.69 0.19 0.60
CA VAL A 58 -11.26 0.09 0.27
C VAL A 58 -11.13 -0.28 -1.21
N ILE A 59 -10.45 0.58 -1.98
CA ILE A 59 -10.14 0.27 -3.38
C ILE A 59 -9.03 -0.77 -3.39
N GLN A 60 -9.24 -1.88 -4.09
CA GLN A 60 -8.33 -3.04 -4.06
C GLN A 60 -7.70 -3.29 -5.42
N LEU A 61 -6.38 -3.47 -5.44
CA LEU A 61 -5.60 -3.74 -6.63
C LEU A 61 -4.69 -4.96 -6.39
N SER A 62 -5.03 -6.07 -7.04
CA SER A 62 -4.21 -7.28 -7.07
C SER A 62 -3.27 -7.22 -8.27
N LEU A 63 -1.97 -7.39 -8.05
CA LEU A 63 -0.98 -7.43 -9.14
C LEU A 63 -0.82 -8.82 -9.75
N GLY A 64 -1.29 -9.87 -9.07
CA GLY A 64 -1.34 -11.23 -9.61
C GLY A 64 0.01 -11.95 -9.64
N ALA A 65 0.87 -11.68 -8.65
CA ALA A 65 2.16 -12.37 -8.51
C ALA A 65 1.97 -13.89 -8.39
N LEU A 66 2.87 -14.62 -9.04
CA LEU A 66 2.88 -16.08 -9.11
C LEU A 66 3.54 -16.70 -7.86
N PRO A 67 3.33 -18.00 -7.61
CA PRO A 67 4.02 -18.71 -6.54
C PRO A 67 5.55 -18.61 -6.71
N ALA A 68 6.25 -18.26 -5.64
CA ALA A 68 7.71 -18.24 -5.60
C ALA A 68 8.25 -19.55 -4.99
N GLU A 69 9.44 -19.96 -5.42
CA GLU A 69 10.10 -21.19 -4.93
C GLU A 69 10.56 -21.08 -3.46
N SER A 70 10.68 -19.86 -2.94
CA SER A 70 11.05 -19.62 -1.54
C SER A 70 10.42 -18.33 -1.01
N MET A 71 10.30 -18.23 0.32
CA MET A 71 9.79 -17.02 0.98
C MET A 71 10.61 -15.77 0.62
N MET A 72 11.95 -15.86 0.66
CA MET A 72 12.81 -14.72 0.30
C MET A 72 12.76 -14.38 -1.20
N GLY A 73 12.58 -15.40 -2.06
CA GLY A 73 12.28 -15.19 -3.48
C GLY A 73 11.00 -14.37 -3.66
N GLY A 74 9.92 -14.81 -3.04
CA GLY A 74 8.62 -14.14 -3.12
C GLY A 74 8.62 -12.70 -2.56
N ILE A 75 9.37 -12.45 -1.48
CA ILE A 75 9.57 -11.08 -0.96
C ILE A 75 10.26 -10.21 -2.00
N ARG A 76 11.37 -10.69 -2.60
CA ARG A 76 12.12 -9.91 -3.60
C ARG A 76 11.31 -9.66 -4.87
N GLU A 77 10.58 -10.67 -5.35
CA GLU A 77 9.72 -10.54 -6.53
C GLU A 77 8.56 -9.58 -6.30
N THR A 78 7.92 -9.67 -5.13
CA THR A 78 6.89 -8.70 -4.69
C THR A 78 7.44 -7.28 -4.67
N GLU A 79 8.60 -7.07 -4.05
CA GLU A 79 9.19 -5.75 -3.94
C GLU A 79 9.58 -5.18 -5.30
N ALA A 80 10.14 -6.01 -6.20
CA ALA A 80 10.42 -5.61 -7.56
C ALA A 80 9.13 -5.24 -8.33
N LEU A 81 8.06 -6.00 -8.16
CA LEU A 81 6.78 -5.76 -8.81
C LEU A 81 6.10 -4.47 -8.33
N ILE A 82 6.23 -4.13 -7.05
CA ILE A 82 5.67 -2.89 -6.49
C ILE A 82 6.57 -1.69 -6.81
N ASP A 83 7.89 -1.85 -6.80
CA ASP A 83 8.85 -0.82 -7.22
C ASP A 83 8.67 -0.46 -8.71
N ALA A 84 8.24 -1.41 -9.53
CA ALA A 84 7.98 -1.25 -10.95
C ALA A 84 6.57 -1.74 -11.33
N LEU A 85 5.55 -0.99 -10.90
CA LEU A 85 4.16 -1.33 -11.16
C LEU A 85 3.87 -1.52 -12.66
N PRO A 86 3.12 -2.57 -13.05
CA PRO A 86 2.63 -2.72 -14.42
C PRO A 86 1.78 -1.52 -14.86
N ALA A 87 1.80 -1.18 -16.15
CA ALA A 87 1.08 -0.03 -16.68
C ALA A 87 -0.42 0.03 -16.29
N PRO A 88 -1.19 -1.08 -16.30
CA PRO A 88 -2.58 -1.06 -15.84
C PRO A 88 -2.72 -0.69 -14.36
N ALA A 89 -1.76 -1.11 -13.52
CA ALA A 89 -1.73 -0.76 -12.10
C ALA A 89 -1.41 0.74 -11.92
N VAL A 90 -0.45 1.27 -12.70
CA VAL A 90 -0.16 2.71 -12.70
C VAL A 90 -1.41 3.52 -13.06
N THR A 91 -2.12 3.17 -14.14
CA THR A 91 -3.36 3.86 -14.52
C THR A 91 -4.41 3.85 -13.39
N ARG A 92 -4.52 2.75 -12.63
CA ARG A 92 -5.43 2.67 -11.49
C ARG A 92 -5.02 3.59 -10.35
N VAL A 93 -3.72 3.69 -10.07
CA VAL A 93 -3.16 4.60 -9.06
C VAL A 93 -3.36 6.06 -9.48
N GLU A 94 -3.12 6.40 -10.74
CA GLU A 94 -3.35 7.77 -11.25
C GLU A 94 -4.83 8.18 -11.18
N ALA A 95 -5.75 7.25 -11.47
CA ALA A 95 -7.18 7.52 -11.34
C ALA A 95 -7.63 7.72 -9.87
N PHE A 96 -6.92 7.10 -8.93
CA PHE A 96 -7.20 7.24 -7.50
C PHE A 96 -6.64 8.54 -6.91
N ASP A 97 -5.47 8.97 -7.38
CA ASP A 97 -4.71 10.10 -6.80
C ASP A 97 -4.15 11.00 -7.93
N PRO A 98 -5.00 11.70 -8.70
CA PRO A 98 -4.58 12.43 -9.89
C PRO A 98 -3.64 13.62 -9.61
N ASP A 99 -3.61 14.10 -8.37
CA ASP A 99 -2.75 15.16 -7.87
C ASP A 99 -1.42 14.63 -7.30
N SER A 100 -1.19 13.32 -7.31
CA SER A 100 0.01 12.66 -6.76
C SER A 100 0.31 13.04 -5.30
N SER A 101 -0.73 13.28 -4.49
CA SER A 101 -0.60 13.76 -3.12
C SER A 101 -0.66 12.63 -2.08
N ALA A 102 -1.08 11.42 -2.48
CA ALA A 102 -1.19 10.29 -1.58
C ALA A 102 0.16 9.89 -0.96
N GLY A 103 0.12 9.50 0.31
CA GLY A 103 1.24 8.82 0.95
C GLY A 103 1.16 7.32 0.73
N VAL A 104 2.30 6.64 0.62
CA VAL A 104 2.35 5.18 0.48
C VAL A 104 2.94 4.55 1.72
N ILE A 105 2.24 3.61 2.35
CA ILE A 105 2.78 2.76 3.42
C ILE A 105 3.24 1.44 2.80
N ARG A 106 4.52 1.10 3.03
CA ARG A 106 5.15 -0.12 2.53
C ARG A 106 5.57 -1.02 3.69
N ALA A 107 5.93 -2.26 3.37
CA ALA A 107 6.53 -3.18 4.33
C ALA A 107 7.88 -2.64 4.87
N PHE A 108 8.25 -3.03 6.08
CA PHE A 108 9.47 -2.55 6.75
C PHE A 108 10.77 -2.92 6.02
N PHE A 109 10.76 -3.97 5.21
CA PHE A 109 11.88 -4.41 4.38
C PHE A 109 11.92 -3.73 3.00
N SER A 110 11.00 -2.80 2.72
CA SER A 110 10.93 -2.16 1.41
C SER A 110 12.07 -1.19 1.15
N SER A 111 12.34 -0.97 -0.14
CA SER A 111 13.45 -0.16 -0.66
C SER A 111 13.32 1.34 -0.41
N GLY A 112 12.13 1.80 0.01
CA GLY A 112 11.82 3.22 0.21
C GLY A 112 11.64 4.02 -1.07
N LYS A 113 11.77 3.37 -2.23
CA LYS A 113 11.49 4.00 -3.51
C LYS A 113 10.02 4.43 -3.60
N PRO A 114 9.72 5.55 -4.28
CA PRO A 114 8.35 5.96 -4.54
C PRO A 114 7.57 4.88 -5.31
N VAL A 115 6.30 4.67 -4.98
CA VAL A 115 5.39 3.77 -5.73
C VAL A 115 4.56 4.62 -6.67
N ALA A 116 4.72 4.39 -7.98
CA ALA A 116 4.15 5.26 -9.03
C ALA A 116 4.42 6.75 -8.74
N GLY A 117 5.62 7.11 -8.28
CA GLY A 117 5.97 8.50 -7.97
C GLY A 117 5.46 9.05 -6.63
N ARG A 118 4.63 8.33 -5.87
CA ARG A 118 4.18 8.77 -4.54
C ARG A 118 5.19 8.44 -3.43
N PRO A 119 5.43 9.36 -2.47
CA PRO A 119 6.41 9.17 -1.41
C PRO A 119 6.04 8.02 -0.47
N CYS A 120 7.04 7.20 -0.13
CA CYS A 120 6.88 6.04 0.73
C CYS A 120 7.26 6.31 2.19
N TYR A 121 6.50 5.69 3.10
CA TYR A 121 6.69 5.71 4.55
C TYR A 121 6.84 4.27 5.07
N GLY A 122 7.61 4.12 6.16
CA GLY A 122 7.84 2.82 6.81
C GLY A 122 8.94 1.96 6.20
N ALA A 123 9.55 2.42 5.11
CA ALA A 123 10.62 1.71 4.41
C ALA A 123 12.01 1.91 5.04
N ARG A 124 12.96 1.05 4.68
CA ARG A 124 14.36 1.21 5.08
C ARG A 124 14.92 2.53 4.52
N ARG A 125 15.70 3.26 5.33
CA ARG A 125 16.41 4.45 4.85
C ARG A 125 17.47 4.02 3.83
N PRO A 126 17.60 4.71 2.69
CA PRO A 126 18.76 4.53 1.83
C PRO A 126 20.01 4.98 2.60
N GLU A 127 21.01 4.11 2.64
CA GLU A 127 22.35 4.35 3.19
C GLU A 127 23.34 4.63 2.06
#